data_AF-A0AAP8T2T8-F1
#
_entry.id   AF-A0AAP8T2T8-F1
#
_cell.length_a   1.000
_cell.length_b   1.000
_cell.length_c   1.000
_cell.angle_alpha   90.00
_cell.angle_beta   90.00
_cell.angle_gamma   90.00
#
_symmetry.space_group_name_H-M   'P 1'
#
loop_
_entity.id
_entity.type
_entity.pdbx_description
1 polymer ?
#
loop_
_entity_poly.entity_id
_entity_poly.type
_entity_poly.pdbx_seq_one_letter_code
_entity_poly.pdbx_strand_id
1 'polypeptide(L)'
;VEGGLIAKMSPLFPNEAINLKNTVHTLPENGEIPHMPGWKWIHTPGHTPGHVSFFREEDKLLIAGDAFVTVRQDELYNVLIQKQELNGPPRYFTTNWMDAWNSIKKLESLKPEIATTGHGSPMFGKELETNLHNLVVNFESIAKPDYGRYV
;
A
#
# COMPACT_ATOMS: atom_id res chain seq x y z
N VAL A 1 7.74 -1.64 -17.95
CA VAL A 1 6.37 -1.74 -17.39
C VAL A 1 5.65 -0.46 -17.75
N GLU A 2 4.34 -0.51 -17.98
CA GLU A 2 3.53 0.70 -18.09
C GLU A 2 3.69 1.53 -16.80
N GLY A 3 4.02 2.81 -16.92
CA GLY A 3 4.28 3.70 -15.79
C GLY A 3 5.28 4.81 -16.09
N GLY A 4 5.35 5.77 -15.19
CA GLY A 4 6.18 6.97 -15.30
C GLY A 4 7.69 6.74 -15.29
N LEU A 5 8.42 7.86 -15.33
CA LEU A 5 9.89 7.88 -15.29
C LEU A 5 10.47 7.09 -14.11
N ILE A 6 9.85 7.18 -12.94
CA ILE A 6 10.27 6.48 -11.71
C ILE A 6 10.20 4.95 -11.89
N ALA A 7 9.11 4.42 -12.46
CA ALA A 7 8.97 2.99 -12.73
C ALA A 7 10.04 2.49 -13.71
N LYS A 8 10.42 3.30 -14.70
CA LYS A 8 11.50 2.99 -15.67
C LYS A 8 12.88 3.05 -15.04
N MET A 9 13.09 3.88 -14.02
CA MET A 9 14.35 3.99 -13.27
C MET A 9 14.51 2.94 -12.18
N SER A 10 13.44 2.19 -11.84
CA SER A 10 13.47 1.18 -10.76
C SER A 10 14.65 0.19 -10.77
N PRO A 11 15.23 -0.23 -11.91
CA PRO A 11 16.42 -1.09 -11.90
C PRO A 11 17.68 -0.47 -11.26
N LEU A 12 17.71 0.86 -11.11
CA LEU A 12 18.82 1.59 -10.50
C LEU A 12 18.64 1.77 -8.98
N PHE A 13 17.47 1.42 -8.43
CA PHE A 13 17.23 1.55 -7.00
C PHE A 13 18.01 0.49 -6.22
N PRO A 14 18.52 0.82 -5.02
CA PRO A 14 19.20 -0.15 -4.17
C PRO A 14 18.27 -1.34 -3.91
N ASN A 15 18.68 -2.50 -4.40
CA ASN A 15 17.96 -3.77 -4.25
C ASN A 15 18.82 -4.83 -3.55
N GLU A 16 19.97 -4.43 -3.01
CA GLU A 16 20.83 -5.29 -2.21
C GLU A 16 20.21 -5.53 -0.83
N ALA A 17 20.01 -6.80 -0.50
CA ALA A 17 19.55 -7.18 0.83
C ALA A 17 20.65 -6.87 1.87
N ILE A 18 20.25 -6.21 2.95
CA ILE A 18 21.07 -6.09 4.15
C ILE A 18 20.80 -7.28 5.09
N ASN A 19 21.84 -7.73 5.81
CA ASN A 19 21.68 -8.80 6.78
C ASN A 19 21.07 -8.25 8.09
N LEU A 20 19.78 -8.47 8.27
CA LEU A 20 19.03 -8.06 9.47
C LEU A 20 18.96 -9.15 10.55
N LYS A 21 19.67 -10.27 10.37
CA LYS A 21 19.65 -11.40 11.31
C LYS A 21 20.03 -10.92 12.72
N ASN A 22 19.27 -11.38 13.72
CA ASN A 22 19.39 -11.01 15.13
C ASN A 22 19.01 -9.55 15.48
N THR A 23 18.62 -8.72 14.50
CA THR A 23 18.21 -7.32 14.72
C THR A 23 16.70 -7.13 14.50
N VAL A 24 16.05 -8.06 13.79
CA VAL A 24 14.59 -8.06 13.58
C VAL A 24 13.94 -9.24 14.27
N HIS A 25 12.71 -9.01 14.72
CA HIS A 25 11.85 -10.03 15.33
C HIS A 25 10.62 -10.24 14.45
N THR A 26 10.16 -11.48 14.36
CA THR A 26 8.93 -11.83 13.65
C THR A 26 7.74 -11.21 14.37
N LEU A 27 6.78 -10.71 13.59
CA LEU A 27 5.49 -10.29 14.12
C LEU A 27 4.75 -11.53 14.68
N PRO A 28 4.21 -11.45 15.91
CA PRO A 28 3.44 -12.54 16.51
C PRO A 28 2.24 -12.97 15.65
N GLU A 29 1.98 -14.27 15.53
CA GLU A 29 0.86 -14.80 14.73
C GLU A 29 -0.52 -14.39 15.26
N ASN A 30 -0.61 -13.96 16.52
CA ASN A 30 -1.85 -13.47 17.13
C ASN A 30 -2.29 -12.08 16.63
N GLY A 31 -1.51 -11.46 15.74
CA GLY A 31 -1.82 -10.14 15.16
C GLY A 31 -1.36 -8.96 16.00
N GLU A 32 -0.78 -9.16 17.19
CA GLU A 32 -0.30 -8.07 18.05
C GLU A 32 1.06 -7.53 17.58
N ILE A 33 1.36 -6.30 17.98
CA ILE A 33 2.66 -5.66 17.72
C ILE A 33 3.36 -5.40 19.05
N PRO A 34 4.55 -5.97 19.28
CA PRO A 34 5.36 -5.67 20.46
C PRO A 34 5.58 -4.16 20.62
N HIS A 35 5.40 -3.65 21.84
CA HIS A 35 5.57 -2.24 22.20
C HIS A 35 4.56 -1.25 21.58
N MET A 36 3.53 -1.72 20.86
CA MET A 36 2.47 -0.89 20.28
C MET A 36 1.09 -1.43 20.68
N PRO A 37 0.68 -1.31 21.96
CA PRO A 37 -0.62 -1.80 22.41
C PRO A 37 -1.77 -1.15 21.62
N GLY A 38 -2.84 -1.91 21.40
CA GLY A 38 -4.01 -1.48 20.63
C GLY A 38 -3.86 -1.59 19.11
N TRP A 39 -2.63 -1.73 18.59
CA TRP A 39 -2.38 -1.97 17.18
C TRP A 39 -2.41 -3.45 16.82
N LYS A 40 -2.88 -3.74 15.62
CA LYS A 40 -2.82 -5.05 14.99
C LYS A 40 -2.07 -4.97 13.67
N TRP A 41 -1.21 -5.94 13.40
CA TRP A 41 -0.62 -6.10 12.07
C TRP A 41 -1.48 -7.02 11.21
N ILE A 42 -1.43 -6.77 9.91
CA ILE A 42 -2.24 -7.44 8.92
C ILE A 42 -1.33 -7.77 7.74
N HIS A 43 -1.17 -9.06 7.43
CA HIS A 43 -0.48 -9.45 6.20
C HIS A 43 -1.23 -8.92 4.98
N THR A 44 -0.54 -8.17 4.14
CA THR A 44 -1.08 -7.49 2.96
C THR A 44 -0.14 -7.66 1.76
N PRO A 45 0.06 -8.90 1.27
CA PRO A 45 0.95 -9.18 0.15
C PRO A 45 0.46 -8.54 -1.15
N GLY A 46 1.38 -8.39 -2.10
CA GLY A 46 1.09 -7.91 -3.46
C GLY A 46 2.13 -6.91 -3.93
N HIS A 47 2.24 -5.77 -3.21
CA HIS A 47 3.34 -4.84 -3.42
C HIS A 47 4.69 -5.52 -3.19
N THR A 48 4.83 -6.24 -2.08
CA THR A 48 5.88 -7.25 -1.91
C THR A 48 5.31 -8.47 -1.20
N PRO A 49 5.92 -9.67 -1.31
CA PRO A 49 5.39 -10.88 -0.66
C PRO A 49 5.28 -10.76 0.87
N GLY A 50 6.20 -10.03 1.49
CA GLY A 50 6.27 -9.83 2.95
C GLY A 50 5.56 -8.57 3.45
N HIS A 51 4.85 -7.84 2.59
CA HIS A 51 4.23 -6.57 2.95
C HIS A 51 3.15 -6.74 4.04
N VAL A 52 3.11 -5.78 4.98
CA VAL A 52 2.13 -5.73 6.09
C VAL A 52 1.56 -4.32 6.23
N SER A 53 0.35 -4.23 6.77
CA SER A 53 -0.30 -2.99 7.17
C SER A 53 -0.64 -3.06 8.66
N PHE A 54 -0.87 -1.91 9.29
CA PHE A 54 -1.18 -1.83 10.72
C PHE A 54 -2.48 -1.09 10.95
N PHE A 55 -3.33 -1.62 11.82
CA PHE A 55 -4.63 -1.04 12.11
C PHE A 55 -4.84 -0.91 13.61
N ARG A 56 -5.40 0.22 14.02
CA ARG A 56 -5.77 0.47 15.41
C ARG A 56 -7.27 0.68 15.51
N GLU A 57 -7.91 -0.15 16.33
CA GLU A 57 -9.37 -0.19 16.43
C GLU A 57 -9.94 1.05 17.14
N GLU A 58 -9.20 1.60 18.12
CA GLU A 58 -9.69 2.65 19.02
C GLU A 58 -10.08 3.95 18.28
N ASP A 59 -9.36 4.27 17.22
CA ASP A 59 -9.51 5.48 16.41
C ASP A 59 -9.62 5.18 14.90
N LYS A 60 -9.79 3.90 14.55
CA LYS A 60 -9.92 3.42 13.16
C LYS A 60 -8.77 3.89 12.25
N LEU A 61 -7.57 4.06 12.82
CA LEU A 61 -6.38 4.48 12.09
C LEU A 61 -5.72 3.29 11.37
N LEU A 62 -5.53 3.45 10.07
CA LEU A 62 -4.82 2.52 9.20
C LEU A 62 -3.48 3.11 8.75
N ILE A 63 -2.40 2.39 9.03
CA ILE A 63 -1.11 2.56 8.34
C ILE A 63 -1.07 1.50 7.23
N ALA A 64 -1.41 1.92 6.01
CA ALA A 64 -1.56 1.02 4.88
C ALA A 64 -0.21 0.53 4.32
N GLY A 65 0.89 1.26 4.58
CA GLY A 65 2.14 1.05 3.85
C GLY A 65 1.92 1.33 2.37
N ASP A 66 2.50 0.49 1.51
CA ASP A 66 2.36 0.58 0.05
C ASP A 66 1.28 -0.37 -0.50
N ALA A 67 0.36 -0.86 0.34
CA ALA A 67 -0.79 -1.64 -0.12
C ALA A 67 -1.68 -0.82 -1.08
N PHE A 68 -1.80 0.47 -0.83
CA PHE A 68 -2.36 1.49 -1.71
C PHE A 68 -1.70 2.84 -1.37
N VAL A 69 -1.78 3.83 -2.27
CA VAL A 69 -1.15 5.14 -2.09
C VAL A 69 -2.13 6.27 -2.37
N THR A 70 -1.98 7.42 -1.70
CA THR A 70 -2.89 8.58 -1.84
C THR A 70 -2.40 9.61 -2.85
N VAL A 71 -1.34 9.28 -3.60
CA VAL A 71 -0.82 10.07 -4.71
C VAL A 71 -0.34 9.16 -5.84
N ARG A 72 -0.61 9.56 -7.09
CA ARG A 72 -0.06 8.90 -8.27
C ARG A 72 1.45 9.15 -8.40
N GLN A 73 2.26 8.15 -8.03
CA GLN A 73 3.73 8.17 -8.12
C GLN A 73 4.25 8.09 -9.56
N ASP A 74 3.42 7.67 -10.52
CA ASP A 74 3.75 7.52 -11.94
C ASP A 74 3.73 8.84 -12.72
N GLU A 75 3.26 9.93 -12.12
CA GLU A 75 3.28 11.25 -12.74
C GLU A 75 3.94 12.26 -11.80
N LEU A 76 5.20 12.61 -12.08
CA LEU A 76 5.97 13.64 -11.36
C LEU A 76 5.16 14.95 -11.19
N TYR A 77 4.25 15.23 -12.13
CA TYR A 77 3.31 16.33 -12.10
C TYR A 77 2.26 16.21 -10.98
N ASN A 78 1.62 15.05 -10.77
CA ASN A 78 0.62 14.84 -9.70
C ASN A 78 1.25 14.86 -8.30
N VAL A 79 2.50 14.44 -8.19
CA VAL A 79 3.33 14.62 -6.99
C VAL A 79 3.53 16.11 -6.67
N LEU A 80 3.72 16.95 -7.69
CA LEU A 80 3.89 18.40 -7.54
C LEU A 80 2.58 19.14 -7.20
N ILE A 81 1.43 18.72 -7.75
CA ILE A 81 0.13 19.39 -7.52
C ILE A 81 -0.70 18.81 -6.36
N GLN A 82 -0.25 17.73 -5.72
CA GLN A 82 -0.94 17.04 -4.62
C GLN A 82 -2.44 16.77 -4.85
N LYS A 83 -2.85 16.44 -6.09
CA LYS A 83 -4.22 16.02 -6.32
C LYS A 83 -4.44 14.68 -5.62
N GLN A 84 -5.19 14.68 -4.52
CA GLN A 84 -5.44 13.49 -3.72
C GLN A 84 -6.38 12.55 -4.49
N GLU A 85 -5.86 11.36 -4.79
CA GLU A 85 -6.61 10.25 -5.40
C GLU A 85 -6.06 8.96 -4.80
N LEU A 86 -6.92 8.00 -4.45
CA LEU A 86 -6.45 6.67 -4.05
C LEU A 86 -6.07 5.86 -5.27
N ASN A 87 -4.87 5.30 -5.21
CA ASN A 87 -4.30 4.46 -6.25
C ASN A 87 -3.90 3.12 -5.64
N GLY A 88 -3.79 2.10 -6.50
CA GLY A 88 -3.21 0.83 -6.10
C GLY A 88 -1.75 0.94 -5.64
N PRO A 89 -1.10 -0.17 -5.29
CA PRO A 89 0.30 -0.17 -4.88
C PRO A 89 1.20 0.42 -5.99
N PRO A 90 2.37 0.98 -5.64
CA PRO A 90 3.32 1.44 -6.65
C PRO A 90 3.63 0.32 -7.65
N ARG A 91 3.60 0.63 -8.95
CA ARG A 91 3.80 -0.39 -10.01
C ARG A 91 5.20 -1.00 -9.98
N TYR A 92 6.20 -0.26 -9.52
CA TYR A 92 7.53 -0.82 -9.25
C TYR A 92 7.43 -1.72 -8.01
N PHE A 93 8.09 -2.87 -8.04
CA PHE A 93 8.07 -3.91 -7.00
C PHE A 93 6.76 -4.66 -6.79
N THR A 94 5.60 -4.17 -7.21
CA THR A 94 4.36 -4.97 -7.19
C THR A 94 4.51 -6.22 -8.04
N THR A 95 4.51 -7.39 -7.38
CA THR A 95 4.82 -8.69 -7.99
C THR A 95 3.58 -9.56 -8.20
N ASN A 96 2.50 -9.30 -7.45
CA ASN A 96 1.23 -10.03 -7.59
C ASN A 96 0.03 -9.09 -7.40
N TRP A 97 -0.66 -8.78 -8.51
CA TRP A 97 -1.81 -7.89 -8.52
C TRP A 97 -3.06 -8.48 -7.87
N MET A 98 -3.24 -9.80 -7.93
CA MET A 98 -4.38 -10.47 -7.28
C MET A 98 -4.25 -10.43 -5.76
N ASP A 99 -3.05 -10.68 -5.26
CA ASP A 99 -2.75 -10.55 -3.82
C ASP A 99 -2.90 -9.10 -3.37
N ALA A 100 -2.42 -8.14 -4.15
CA ALA A 100 -2.60 -6.71 -3.87
C ALA A 100 -4.08 -6.34 -3.74
N TRP A 101 -4.92 -6.79 -4.68
CA TRP A 101 -6.36 -6.55 -4.62
C TRP A 101 -7.02 -7.20 -3.41
N ASN A 102 -6.67 -8.44 -3.09
CA ASN A 102 -7.17 -9.12 -1.90
C ASN A 102 -6.75 -8.41 -0.60
N SER A 103 -5.53 -7.89 -0.56
CA SER A 103 -5.04 -7.07 0.54
C SER A 103 -5.85 -5.78 0.69
N ILE A 104 -6.10 -5.04 -0.39
CA ILE A 104 -6.90 -3.81 -0.33
C ILE A 104 -8.34 -4.10 0.11
N LYS A 105 -8.98 -5.17 -0.39
CA LYS A 105 -10.30 -5.62 0.09
C LYS A 105 -10.32 -5.89 1.60
N LYS A 106 -9.27 -6.56 2.09
CA LYS A 106 -9.12 -6.83 3.52
C LYS A 106 -9.03 -5.52 4.31
N LEU A 107 -8.27 -4.54 3.83
CA LEU A 107 -8.14 -3.23 4.48
C LEU A 107 -9.43 -2.41 4.43
N GLU A 108 -10.13 -2.40 3.30
CA GLU A 108 -11.44 -1.75 3.15
C GLU A 108 -12.45 -2.30 4.17
N SER A 109 -12.47 -3.62 4.38
CA SER A 109 -13.39 -4.27 5.31
C SER A 109 -13.25 -3.82 6.78
N LEU A 110 -12.09 -3.24 7.15
CA LEU A 110 -11.85 -2.68 8.48
C LEU A 110 -12.59 -1.36 8.71
N LYS A 111 -13.07 -0.72 7.63
CA LYS A 111 -13.72 0.59 7.63
C LYS A 111 -12.87 1.65 8.35
N PRO A 112 -11.64 1.93 7.85
CA PRO A 112 -10.78 2.94 8.47
C PRO A 112 -11.39 4.34 8.33
N GLU A 113 -11.24 5.16 9.37
CA GLU A 113 -11.61 6.58 9.35
C GLU A 113 -10.42 7.46 8.96
N ILE A 114 -9.20 6.95 9.16
CA ILE A 114 -7.95 7.64 8.80
C ILE A 114 -7.02 6.62 8.15
N ALA A 115 -6.41 6.98 7.02
CA ALA A 115 -5.38 6.18 6.39
C ALA A 115 -4.14 7.02 6.10
N THR A 116 -2.99 6.53 6.56
CA THR A 116 -1.67 6.97 6.09
C THR A 116 -1.05 5.88 5.22
N THR A 117 -0.32 6.27 4.19
CA THR A 117 0.25 5.37 3.18
C THR A 117 1.75 5.61 3.06
N GLY A 118 2.47 4.72 2.38
CA GLY A 118 3.90 4.90 2.11
C GLY A 118 4.19 6.12 1.23
N HIS A 119 3.18 6.60 0.49
CA HIS A 119 3.30 7.69 -0.46
C HIS A 119 2.05 8.58 -0.54
N GLY A 120 2.24 9.88 -0.29
CA GLY A 120 1.19 10.89 -0.35
C GLY A 120 0.82 11.44 1.04
N SER A 121 -0.29 12.17 1.11
CA SER A 121 -0.81 12.73 2.36
C SER A 121 -1.86 11.80 2.98
N PRO A 122 -2.04 11.80 4.32
CA PRO A 122 -3.13 11.08 4.95
C PRO A 122 -4.50 11.47 4.38
N MET A 123 -5.43 10.52 4.35
CA MET A 123 -6.82 10.69 3.89
C MET A 123 -7.80 10.31 4.99
N PHE A 124 -8.96 10.96 5.03
CA PHE A 124 -9.86 10.94 6.18
C PHE A 124 -11.33 10.72 5.79
N GLY A 125 -12.08 10.13 6.71
CA GLY A 125 -13.54 10.08 6.72
C GLY A 125 -14.16 9.59 5.41
N LYS A 126 -15.19 10.32 4.95
CA LYS A 126 -15.98 9.89 3.79
C LYS A 126 -15.20 9.86 2.48
N GLU A 127 -14.19 10.72 2.37
CA GLU A 127 -13.30 10.73 1.20
C GLU A 127 -12.50 9.43 1.14
N LEU A 128 -11.89 9.01 2.26
CA LEU A 128 -11.19 7.74 2.36
C LEU A 128 -12.13 6.56 2.04
N GLU A 129 -13.29 6.51 2.68
CA GLU A 129 -14.27 5.43 2.47
C GLU A 129 -14.66 5.30 1.00
N THR A 130 -15.02 6.41 0.36
CA THR A 130 -15.52 6.43 -1.03
C THR A 130 -14.41 6.05 -2.01
N ASN A 131 -13.23 6.62 -1.84
CA ASN A 131 -12.10 6.38 -2.74
C ASN A 131 -11.53 4.95 -2.57
N LEU A 132 -11.49 4.42 -1.34
CA LEU A 132 -11.02 3.05 -1.09
C LEU A 132 -12.00 2.03 -1.65
N HIS A 133 -13.31 2.27 -1.47
CA HIS A 133 -14.34 1.44 -2.10
C HIS A 133 -14.24 1.47 -3.63
N ASN A 134 -14.08 2.67 -4.22
CA ASN A 134 -13.89 2.81 -5.65
C ASN A 134 -12.65 2.05 -6.15
N LEU A 135 -11.53 2.11 -5.42
CA LEU A 135 -10.32 1.35 -5.74
C LEU A 135 -10.55 -0.16 -5.70
N VAL A 136 -11.33 -0.66 -4.74
CA VAL A 136 -11.67 -2.09 -4.65
C VAL A 136 -12.53 -2.53 -5.83
N VAL A 137 -13.56 -1.77 -6.16
CA VAL A 137 -14.52 -2.10 -7.22
C VAL A 137 -13.88 -2.00 -8.60
N ASN A 138 -13.03 -0.99 -8.81
CA ASN A 138 -12.42 -0.67 -10.10
C ASN A 138 -10.92 -0.95 -10.13
N PHE A 139 -10.45 -1.93 -9.34
CA PHE A 139 -9.02 -2.21 -9.16
C PHE A 139 -8.29 -2.46 -10.47
N GLU A 140 -8.87 -3.24 -11.37
CA GLU A 140 -8.24 -3.59 -12.64
C GLU A 140 -7.99 -2.36 -13.52
N SER A 141 -8.92 -1.41 -13.56
CA SER A 141 -8.78 -0.20 -14.38
C SER A 141 -7.93 0.89 -13.71
N ILE A 142 -7.92 0.96 -12.37
CA ILE A 142 -7.20 1.99 -11.63
C ILE A 142 -5.74 1.59 -11.36
N ALA A 143 -5.49 0.34 -10.96
CA ALA A 143 -4.22 -0.07 -10.39
C ALA A 143 -3.38 -0.95 -11.32
N LYS A 144 -4.00 -1.91 -12.02
CA LYS A 144 -3.27 -2.90 -12.81
C LYS A 144 -2.76 -2.27 -14.11
N PRO A 145 -1.46 -2.37 -14.43
CA PRO A 145 -0.94 -1.90 -15.70
C PRO A 145 -1.36 -2.85 -16.85
N ASP A 146 -1.56 -2.29 -18.03
CA ASP A 146 -1.88 -2.94 -19.29
C ASP A 146 -0.77 -3.91 -19.72
N TYR A 147 0.49 -3.59 -19.40
CA TYR A 147 1.65 -4.43 -19.75
C TYR A 147 2.83 -4.26 -18.78
N GLY A 148 3.58 -5.35 -18.58
CA GLY A 148 4.76 -5.35 -17.72
C GLY A 148 5.29 -6.75 -17.42
N ARG A 149 6.43 -6.82 -16.73
CA ARG A 149 7.07 -8.09 -16.34
C ARG A 149 6.24 -8.88 -15.32
N TYR A 150 5.44 -8.19 -14.53
CA TYR A 150 4.65 -8.74 -13.42
C TYR A 150 3.15 -8.45 -13.62
N VAL A 151 2.67 -8.49 -14.86
CA VAL A 151 1.27 -8.30 -15.25
C VAL A 151 0.64 -9.64 -15.62
#